data_AF-A0A0A2MK37-F1
#
_entry.id   AF-A0A0A2MK37-F1
#
_cell.length_a   1.000
_cell.length_b   1.000
_cell.length_c   1.000
_cell.angle_alpha   90.00
_cell.angle_beta   90.00
_cell.angle_gamma   90.00
#
_symmetry.space_group_name_H-M   'P 1'
#
loop_
_entity.id
_entity.type
_entity.pdbx_description
1 polymer ?
#
loop_
_entity_poly.entity_id
_entity_poly.type
_entity_poly.pdbx_seq_one_letter_code
_entity_poly.pdbx_strand_id
1 'polypeptide(L)'
;MGLFSKKEKKLLLGLGEKNVDLCKEAVKELEELYADLKTAYEEIDNVAEEFVTFATTVTQKLEKNEQAKLTTFAKKLGKAEKCARDAVRDVHDVLRTQKKRLKEAQRELI
;
A
#
# COMPACT_ATOMS: atom_id res chain seq x y z
N MET A 1 38.87 -14.79 -18.62
CA MET A 1 38.95 -13.43 -18.03
C MET A 1 39.15 -12.37 -19.12
N GLY A 2 38.16 -12.15 -19.99
CA GLY A 2 38.28 -11.08 -20.99
C GLY A 2 37.25 -11.11 -22.11
N LEU A 3 35.94 -11.25 -21.80
CA LEU A 3 34.88 -11.07 -22.81
C LEU A 3 34.51 -9.60 -23.05
N PHE A 4 34.89 -8.69 -22.15
CA PHE A 4 34.52 -7.28 -22.23
C PHE A 4 35.74 -6.36 -22.19
N SER A 5 35.76 -5.40 -23.10
CA SER A 5 36.67 -4.26 -23.13
C SER A 5 36.49 -3.37 -21.89
N LYS A 6 37.51 -2.56 -21.57
CA LYS A 6 37.44 -1.58 -20.47
C LYS A 6 36.26 -0.62 -20.61
N LYS A 7 35.85 -0.30 -21.85
CA LYS A 7 34.69 0.58 -22.12
C LYS A 7 33.38 -0.13 -21.78
N GLU A 8 33.22 -1.39 -22.18
CA GLU A 8 32.02 -2.19 -21.89
C GLU A 8 31.87 -2.46 -20.38
N LYS A 9 32.97 -2.69 -19.66
CA LYS A 9 32.94 -2.81 -18.20
C LYS A 9 32.46 -1.53 -17.52
N LYS A 10 32.92 -0.36 -17.99
CA LYS A 10 32.44 0.95 -17.49
C LYS A 10 30.96 1.17 -17.79
N LEU A 11 30.50 0.77 -18.97
CA LEU A 11 29.08 0.86 -19.34
C LEU A 11 28.20 -0.03 -18.47
N LEU A 12 28.61 -1.28 -18.24
CA LEU A 12 27.89 -2.21 -17.34
C LEU A 12 27.80 -1.67 -15.91
N LEU A 13 28.90 -1.14 -15.38
CA LEU A 13 28.93 -0.57 -14.04
C LEU A 13 28.02 0.66 -13.93
N GLY A 14 28.07 1.56 -14.92
CA GLY A 14 27.16 2.71 -14.97
C GLY A 14 25.68 2.37 -15.17
N LEU A 15 25.38 1.25 -15.86
CA LEU A 15 24.01 0.72 -15.93
C LEU A 15 23.56 0.16 -14.58
N GLY A 16 24.45 -0.55 -13.87
CA GLY A 16 24.19 -1.04 -12.51
C GLY A 16 23.90 0.09 -11.52
N GLU A 17 24.73 1.15 -11.53
CA GLU A 17 24.55 2.33 -10.68
C GLU A 17 23.19 2.99 -10.92
N LYS A 18 22.84 3.23 -12.20
CA LYS A 18 21.53 3.77 -12.55
C LYS A 18 20.38 2.88 -12.10
N ASN A 19 20.50 1.57 -12.26
CA ASN A 19 19.46 0.63 -11.82
C ASN A 19 19.27 0.68 -10.30
N VAL A 20 20.36 0.76 -9.54
CA VAL A 20 20.32 0.91 -8.08
C VAL A 20 19.65 2.23 -7.69
N ASP A 21 19.98 3.34 -8.35
CA ASP A 21 19.40 4.64 -8.03
C ASP A 21 17.89 4.69 -8.34
N LEU A 22 17.46 4.15 -9.48
CA LEU A 22 16.03 3.99 -9.79
C LEU A 22 15.31 3.11 -8.75
N CYS A 23 15.95 2.03 -8.30
CA CYS A 23 15.38 1.18 -7.25
C CYS A 23 15.27 1.92 -5.91
N LYS A 24 16.23 2.79 -5.55
CA LYS A 24 16.17 3.60 -4.33
C LYS A 24 15.02 4.61 -4.40
N GLU A 25 14.89 5.31 -5.52
CA GLU A 25 13.80 6.27 -5.75
C GLU A 25 12.45 5.59 -5.61
N ALA A 26 12.26 4.45 -6.29
CA ALA A 26 11.01 3.68 -6.19
C ALA A 26 10.73 3.18 -4.77
N VAL A 27 11.75 2.78 -4.00
CA VAL A 27 11.55 2.43 -2.58
C VAL A 27 11.07 3.64 -1.79
N LYS A 28 11.70 4.81 -2.00
CA LYS A 28 11.35 6.04 -1.28
C LYS A 28 9.91 6.47 -1.57
N GLU A 29 9.51 6.50 -2.83
CA GLU A 29 8.13 6.83 -3.24
C GLU A 29 7.10 5.87 -2.61
N LEU A 30 7.41 4.57 -2.57
CA LEU A 30 6.55 3.58 -1.93
C LEU A 30 6.51 3.71 -0.40
N GLU A 31 7.60 4.16 0.24
CA GLU A 31 7.62 4.44 1.69
C GLU A 31 6.73 5.64 2.03
N GLU A 32 6.84 6.72 1.25
CA GLU A 32 6.00 7.91 1.39
C GLU A 32 4.52 7.54 1.17
N LEU A 33 4.20 6.84 0.07
CA LEU A 33 2.83 6.39 -0.21
C LEU A 33 2.26 5.46 0.88
N TYR A 34 3.08 4.54 1.39
CA TYR A 34 2.66 3.64 2.45
C TYR A 34 2.37 4.39 3.76
N ALA A 35 3.22 5.36 4.13
CA ALA A 35 3.02 6.18 5.31
C ALA A 35 1.71 6.97 5.21
N ASP A 36 1.49 7.65 4.08
CA ASP A 36 0.28 8.44 3.84
C ASP A 36 -0.98 7.59 3.90
N LEU A 37 -1.00 6.44 3.21
CA LEU A 37 -2.15 5.53 3.23
C LEU A 37 -2.41 4.93 4.61
N LYS A 38 -1.34 4.58 5.33
CA LYS A 38 -1.45 4.03 6.67
C LYS A 38 -2.04 5.06 7.63
N THR A 39 -1.54 6.29 7.62
CA THR A 39 -2.08 7.38 8.45
C THR A 39 -3.55 7.65 8.11
N ALA A 40 -3.89 7.77 6.83
CA ALA A 40 -5.27 7.98 6.40
C ALA A 40 -6.21 6.82 6.81
N TYR A 41 -5.71 5.59 6.85
CA TYR A 41 -6.49 4.43 7.32
C TYR A 41 -6.64 4.42 8.84
N GLU A 42 -5.57 4.74 9.60
CA GLU A 42 -5.60 4.82 11.06
C GLU A 42 -6.58 5.89 11.57
N GLU A 43 -6.79 6.97 10.82
CA GLU A 43 -7.80 8.00 11.10
C GLU A 43 -9.24 7.47 11.02
N ILE A 44 -9.48 6.37 10.29
CA ILE A 44 -10.82 5.81 10.04
C ILE A 44 -11.01 4.38 10.56
N ASP A 45 -10.01 3.79 11.23
CA ASP A 45 -9.95 2.34 11.57
C ASP A 45 -11.11 1.85 12.46
N ASN A 46 -11.86 2.78 13.08
CA ASN A 46 -13.03 2.45 13.92
C ASN A 46 -14.36 2.96 13.36
N VAL A 47 -14.37 3.65 12.22
CA VAL A 47 -15.55 4.37 11.72
C VAL A 47 -16.70 3.41 11.39
N ALA A 48 -16.44 2.24 10.79
CA ALA A 48 -17.53 1.32 10.52
C ALA A 48 -18.04 0.63 11.79
N GLU A 49 -17.18 0.31 12.75
CA GLU A 49 -17.60 -0.27 14.04
C GLU A 49 -18.45 0.72 14.85
N GLU A 50 -18.01 1.98 14.94
CA GLU A 50 -18.77 3.07 15.56
C GLU A 50 -20.11 3.27 14.85
N PHE A 51 -20.12 3.26 13.52
CA PHE A 51 -21.34 3.42 12.74
C PHE A 51 -22.31 2.24 12.93
N VAL A 52 -21.82 1.00 12.99
CA VAL A 52 -22.65 -0.18 13.25
C VAL A 52 -23.26 -0.09 14.66
N THR A 53 -22.46 0.30 15.65
CA THR A 53 -22.92 0.49 17.03
C THR A 53 -24.02 1.56 17.08
N PHE A 54 -23.77 2.72 16.48
CA PHE A 54 -24.78 3.77 16.33
C PHE A 54 -26.04 3.27 15.62
N ALA A 55 -25.89 2.56 14.49
CA ALA A 55 -26.99 2.04 13.72
C ALA A 55 -27.90 1.08 14.51
N THR A 56 -27.32 0.28 15.41
CA THR A 56 -28.10 -0.61 16.31
C THR A 56 -28.92 0.15 17.36
N THR A 57 -28.46 1.32 17.81
CA THR A 57 -29.22 2.16 18.76
C THR A 57 -30.38 2.91 18.10
N VAL A 58 -30.27 3.20 16.80
CA VAL A 58 -31.27 3.98 16.06
C VAL A 58 -32.29 3.09 15.34
N THR A 59 -31.92 1.87 14.97
CA THR A 59 -32.80 0.94 14.23
C THR A 59 -34.14 0.71 14.91
N GLN A 60 -34.19 0.69 16.24
CA GLN A 60 -35.44 0.49 16.99
C GLN A 60 -36.43 1.67 16.88
N LYS A 61 -35.98 2.83 16.40
CA LYS A 61 -36.77 4.06 16.27
C LYS A 61 -37.19 4.36 14.82
N LEU A 62 -36.74 3.54 13.86
CA LEU A 62 -36.92 3.76 12.43
C LEU A 62 -38.03 2.90 11.84
N GLU A 63 -38.62 3.36 10.74
CA GLU A 63 -39.54 2.55 9.94
C GLU A 63 -38.80 1.40 9.23
N LYS A 64 -39.50 0.31 8.90
CA LYS A 64 -38.90 -0.90 8.27
C LYS A 64 -38.07 -0.58 7.03
N ASN A 65 -38.51 0.38 6.21
CA ASN A 65 -37.80 0.77 5.00
C ASN A 65 -36.48 1.50 5.32
N GLU A 66 -36.48 2.34 6.34
CA GLU A 66 -35.30 3.07 6.82
C GLU A 66 -34.29 2.14 7.49
N GLN A 67 -34.76 1.16 8.27
CA GLN A 67 -33.92 0.11 8.85
C GLN A 67 -33.17 -0.69 7.76
N ALA A 68 -33.85 -1.04 6.67
CA ALA A 68 -33.25 -1.76 5.56
C ALA A 68 -32.17 -0.92 4.84
N LYS A 69 -32.41 0.39 4.65
CA LYS A 69 -31.43 1.33 4.10
C LYS A 69 -30.21 1.47 5.00
N LEU A 70 -30.42 1.67 6.31
CA LEU A 70 -29.36 1.82 7.29
C LEU A 70 -28.46 0.57 7.37
N THR A 71 -29.08 -0.62 7.38
CA THR A 71 -28.36 -1.90 7.35
C THR A 71 -27.55 -2.06 6.07
N THR A 72 -28.10 -1.65 4.94
CA THR A 72 -27.38 -1.70 3.65
C THR A 72 -26.19 -0.76 3.63
N PHE A 73 -26.34 0.44 4.20
CA PHE A 73 -25.27 1.41 4.31
C PHE A 73 -24.15 0.91 5.23
N ALA A 74 -24.48 0.38 6.41
CA ALA A 74 -23.50 -0.23 7.31
C ALA A 74 -22.68 -1.34 6.63
N LYS A 75 -23.33 -2.21 5.84
CA LYS A 75 -22.64 -3.24 5.05
C LYS A 75 -21.72 -2.66 3.98
N LYS A 76 -22.12 -1.57 3.31
CA LYS A 76 -21.28 -0.90 2.31
C LYS A 76 -20.08 -0.21 2.95
N LEU A 77 -20.27 0.42 4.11
CA LEU A 77 -19.22 1.05 4.88
C LEU A 77 -18.16 0.03 5.33
N GLY A 78 -18.56 -1.12 5.88
CA GLY A 78 -17.61 -2.18 6.24
C GLY A 78 -16.87 -2.77 5.04
N LYS A 79 -17.48 -2.79 3.83
CA LYS A 79 -16.76 -3.15 2.60
C LYS A 79 -15.73 -2.09 2.19
N ALA A 80 -16.06 -0.81 2.36
CA ALA A 80 -15.14 0.29 2.05
C ALA A 80 -13.93 0.27 3.01
N GLU A 81 -14.16 0.06 4.31
CA GLU A 81 -13.08 -0.09 5.29
C GLU A 81 -12.18 -1.29 4.97
N LYS A 82 -12.77 -2.45 4.66
CA LYS A 82 -12.01 -3.62 4.21
C LYS A 82 -11.15 -3.30 2.98
N CYS A 83 -11.71 -2.60 2.00
CA CYS A 83 -10.99 -2.21 0.79
C CYS A 83 -9.81 -1.28 1.11
N ALA A 84 -9.99 -0.33 2.03
CA ALA A 84 -8.91 0.55 2.48
C ALA A 84 -7.80 -0.22 3.19
N ARG A 85 -8.16 -1.16 4.08
CA ARG A 85 -7.19 -2.04 4.76
C ARG A 85 -6.42 -2.91 3.77
N ASP A 86 -7.11 -3.52 2.81
CA ASP A 86 -6.48 -4.33 1.78
C ASP A 86 -5.52 -3.48 0.92
N ALA A 87 -5.89 -2.23 0.58
CA ALA A 87 -5.00 -1.32 -0.15
C ALA A 87 -3.71 -0.98 0.63
N VAL A 88 -3.80 -0.69 1.93
CA VAL A 88 -2.62 -0.46 2.79
C VAL A 88 -1.71 -1.69 2.81
N ARG A 89 -2.29 -2.89 2.93
CA ARG A 89 -1.53 -4.15 2.90
C ARG A 89 -0.85 -4.36 1.54
N ASP A 90 -1.56 -4.14 0.45
CA ASP A 90 -1.04 -4.39 -0.89
C ASP A 90 0.13 -3.43 -1.20
N VAL A 91 0.04 -2.15 -0.80
CA VAL A 91 1.16 -1.20 -0.92
C VAL A 91 2.35 -1.62 -0.05
N HIS A 92 2.11 -2.10 1.18
CA HIS A 92 3.18 -2.65 2.02
C HIS A 92 3.90 -3.83 1.37
N ASP A 93 3.17 -4.74 0.71
CA ASP A 93 3.73 -5.92 0.05
C ASP A 93 4.54 -5.54 -1.20
N VAL A 94 4.08 -4.54 -1.95
CA VAL A 94 4.83 -3.95 -3.08
C VAL A 94 6.12 -3.31 -2.56
N LEU A 95 6.05 -2.49 -1.50
CA LEU A 95 7.21 -1.88 -0.87
C LEU A 95 8.23 -2.93 -0.40
N ARG A 96 7.77 -4.00 0.26
CA ARG A 96 8.63 -5.10 0.70
C ARG A 96 9.34 -5.76 -0.48
N THR A 97 8.63 -5.96 -1.59
CA THR A 97 9.19 -6.56 -2.81
C THR A 97 10.22 -5.64 -3.45
N GLN A 98 9.94 -4.34 -3.51
CA GLN A 98 10.87 -3.35 -4.07
C GLN A 98 12.14 -3.22 -3.22
N LYS A 99 12.04 -3.28 -1.89
CA LYS A 99 13.20 -3.36 -0.99
C LYS A 99 14.08 -4.58 -1.24
N LYS A 100 13.50 -5.73 -1.60
CA LYS A 100 14.27 -6.92 -1.99
C LYS A 100 15.01 -6.71 -3.31
N ARG A 101 14.32 -6.16 -4.32
CA ARG A 101 14.93 -5.83 -5.62
C ARG A 101 16.09 -4.86 -5.49
N LEU A 102 15.97 -3.83 -4.64
CA LEU A 102 17.06 -2.90 -4.37
C LEU A 102 18.30 -3.63 -3.81
N LYS A 103 18.11 -4.56 -2.86
CA LYS A 103 19.21 -5.35 -2.30
C LYS A 103 19.85 -6.27 -3.33
N GLU A 104 19.07 -6.82 -4.25
CA GLU A 104 19.57 -7.64 -5.36
C GLU A 104 20.40 -6.78 -6.34
N ALA A 105 19.86 -5.64 -6.77
CA ALA A 105 20.57 -4.69 -7.64
C ALA A 105 21.89 -4.20 -7.02
N GLN A 106 21.91 -3.95 -5.71
CA GLN A 106 23.14 -3.58 -5.00
C GLN A 106 24.19 -4.71 -4.97
N ARG A 107 23.76 -5.97 -4.87
CA ARG A 107 24.66 -7.13 -4.89
C ARG A 107 25.25 -7.38 -6.27
N GLU A 108 24.47 -7.18 -7.32
CA GLU A 108 24.91 -7.35 -8.71
C GLU A 108 25.96 -6.31 -9.16
N LEU A 109 26.09 -5.22 -8.39
CA LEU A 109 27.04 -4.13 -8.63
C LEU A 109 28.42 -4.38 -7.99
N ILE A 110 28.50 -5.28 -7.00
CA ILE A 110 29.73 -5.66 -6.26
C ILE A 110 30.44 -6.80 -7.00
#